data_AF-A0AAN7VGD3-F1
#
_entry.id   AF-A0AAN7VGD3-F1
#
_cell.length_a   1.000
_cell.length_b   1.000
_cell.length_c   1.000
_cell.angle_alpha   90.00
_cell.angle_beta   90.00
_cell.angle_gamma   90.00
#
_symmetry.space_group_name_H-M   'P 1'
#
loop_
_entity.id
_entity.type
_entity.pdbx_description
1 polymer ?
#
loop_
_entity_poly.entity_id
_entity_poly.type
_entity_poly.pdbx_seq_one_letter_code
_entity_poly.pdbx_strand_id
1 'polypeptide(L)'
;MKEAGQEEAKMAIESNSVDMNGTPMISVVCDGSWAKRSYRGGGNYNSLSGVATIIGVKSGKVLYLGVKNRYCCVCQRAENRGEVPVKHTCYKNWKLSSTAMEATIIAEGFCCSLEMHNLIYSKMIADGDSSCFKKILDSRPYETCVVQKIECTNHLLRNYSSKLREISQTKGVPGAVRNVIANNILRCRSAITKAVQHRKVEDCTNEEKIINLKKDV
;
A
#
# COMPACT_ATOMS: atom_id res chain seq x y z
N MET A 1 -7.03 17.80 -7.01
CA MET A 1 -5.79 16.99 -7.01
C MET A 1 -4.59 17.74 -7.60
N LYS A 2 -4.75 18.59 -8.64
CA LYS A 2 -3.64 19.38 -9.21
C LYS A 2 -2.85 20.20 -8.17
N GLU A 3 -3.55 20.93 -7.30
CA GLU A 3 -2.92 21.73 -6.23
C GLU A 3 -2.13 20.86 -5.24
N ALA A 4 -2.62 19.66 -4.92
CA ALA A 4 -1.92 18.71 -4.05
C ALA A 4 -0.60 18.25 -4.69
N GLY A 5 -0.60 18.00 -6.01
CA GLY A 5 0.62 17.69 -6.76
C GLY A 5 1.62 18.84 -6.76
N GLN A 6 1.15 20.08 -6.94
CA GLN A 6 2.01 21.27 -6.90
C GLN A 6 2.65 21.50 -5.53
N GLU A 7 1.91 21.26 -4.45
CA GLU A 7 2.42 21.39 -3.08
C GLU A 7 3.52 20.35 -2.78
N GLU A 8 3.30 19.09 -3.15
CA GLU A 8 4.31 18.04 -3.05
C GLU A 8 5.54 18.34 -3.91
N ALA A 9 5.35 18.83 -5.14
CA ALA A 9 6.44 19.24 -6.03
C ALA A 9 7.32 20.32 -5.38
N LYS A 10 6.69 21.35 -4.82
CA LYS A 10 7.40 22.44 -4.13
C LYS A 10 8.23 21.91 -2.97
N MET A 11 7.64 21.11 -2.08
CA MET A 11 8.34 20.53 -0.94
C MET A 11 9.46 19.55 -1.35
N ALA A 12 9.35 18.89 -2.50
CA ALA A 12 10.38 18.01 -3.02
C ALA A 12 11.58 18.82 -3.55
N ILE A 13 11.34 19.87 -4.33
CA ILE A 13 12.36 20.79 -4.84
C ILE A 13 13.10 21.47 -3.68
N GLU A 14 12.38 21.97 -2.67
CA GLU A 14 12.97 22.60 -1.48
C GLU A 14 13.89 21.63 -0.70
N SER A 15 13.58 20.34 -0.73
CA SER A 15 14.42 19.29 -0.12
C SER A 15 15.47 18.70 -1.06
N ASN A 16 15.68 19.29 -2.24
CA ASN A 16 16.57 18.79 -3.30
C ASN A 16 16.31 17.32 -3.69
N SER A 17 15.04 16.89 -3.61
CA SER A 17 14.58 15.54 -3.97
C SER A 17 14.04 15.56 -5.40
N VAL A 18 14.95 15.62 -6.35
CA VAL A 18 14.67 15.68 -7.80
C VAL A 18 15.48 14.61 -8.53
N ASP A 19 15.00 14.17 -9.68
CA ASP A 19 15.75 13.25 -10.55
C ASP A 19 16.81 13.99 -11.39
N MET A 20 17.52 13.24 -12.25
CA MET A 20 18.55 13.79 -13.14
C MET A 20 18.04 14.87 -14.12
N ASN A 21 16.73 14.90 -14.39
CA ASN A 21 16.08 15.88 -15.26
C ASN A 21 15.47 17.05 -14.48
N GLY A 22 15.63 17.07 -13.14
CA GLY A 22 15.01 18.06 -12.27
C GLY A 22 13.54 17.79 -11.96
N THR A 23 13.01 16.62 -12.30
CA THR A 23 11.63 16.23 -11.99
C THR A 23 11.50 15.89 -10.50
N PRO A 24 10.54 16.47 -9.76
CA PRO A 24 10.41 16.22 -8.34
C PRO A 24 10.07 14.76 -8.02
N MET A 25 10.83 14.17 -7.09
CA MET A 25 10.69 12.80 -6.61
C MET A 25 10.07 12.81 -5.22
N ILE A 26 8.94 12.11 -5.05
CA ILE A 26 8.21 12.07 -3.79
C ILE A 26 7.98 10.65 -3.28
N SER A 27 7.63 10.55 -2.00
CA SER A 27 7.11 9.33 -1.39
C SER A 27 5.59 9.41 -1.32
N VAL A 28 4.91 8.31 -1.61
CA VAL A 28 3.45 8.22 -1.60
C VAL A 28 2.97 7.06 -0.74
N VAL A 29 1.81 7.22 -0.11
CA VAL A 29 1.07 6.14 0.55
C VAL A 29 -0.01 5.63 -0.41
N CYS A 30 -0.10 4.32 -0.57
CA CYS A 30 -1.09 3.67 -1.40
C CYS A 30 -1.95 2.75 -0.53
N ASP A 31 -3.27 2.81 -0.73
CA ASP A 31 -4.19 1.90 -0.07
C ASP A 31 -5.44 1.66 -0.93
N GLY A 32 -6.03 0.48 -0.75
CA GLY A 32 -7.23 0.02 -1.42
C GLY A 32 -8.38 -0.22 -0.45
N SER A 33 -9.61 -0.02 -0.92
CA SER A 33 -10.81 -0.38 -0.19
C SER A 33 -11.82 -1.04 -1.11
N TRP A 34 -12.59 -1.95 -0.54
CA TRP A 34 -13.62 -2.70 -1.25
C TRP A 34 -14.97 -2.50 -0.58
N ALA A 35 -16.02 -2.37 -1.38
CA ALA A 35 -17.39 -2.24 -0.88
C ALA A 35 -17.82 -3.46 -0.03
N LYS A 36 -17.20 -4.62 -0.25
CA LYS A 36 -17.40 -5.82 0.56
C LYS A 36 -16.15 -6.13 1.38
N ARG A 37 -16.31 -6.14 2.71
CA ARG A 37 -15.26 -6.58 3.64
C ARG A 37 -15.09 -8.10 3.59
N SER A 38 -13.84 -8.55 3.56
CA SER A 38 -13.48 -9.97 3.68
C SER A 38 -12.80 -10.22 5.03
N TYR A 39 -13.12 -11.35 5.69
CA TYR A 39 -12.54 -11.75 6.97
C TYR A 39 -11.57 -12.93 6.81
N ARG A 40 -10.56 -13.03 7.69
CA ARG A 40 -9.67 -14.19 7.76
C ARG A 40 -10.49 -15.43 8.16
N GLY A 41 -10.35 -16.53 7.40
CA GLY A 41 -10.98 -17.82 7.70
C GLY A 41 -12.20 -18.20 6.85
N GLY A 42 -12.60 -17.38 5.86
CA GLY A 42 -13.71 -17.72 4.96
C GLY A 42 -14.28 -16.57 4.11
N GLY A 43 -13.59 -15.43 4.02
CA GLY A 43 -14.06 -14.30 3.22
C GLY A 43 -14.00 -14.55 1.71
N ASN A 44 -15.13 -14.45 1.02
CA ASN A 44 -15.17 -14.42 -0.44
C ASN A 44 -14.60 -13.08 -0.95
N TYR A 45 -13.39 -13.13 -1.54
CA TYR A 45 -12.70 -12.00 -2.20
C TYR A 45 -13.36 -11.59 -3.53
N ASN A 46 -14.68 -11.36 -3.51
CA ASN A 46 -15.52 -11.16 -4.69
C ASN A 46 -16.25 -9.82 -4.71
N SER A 47 -15.69 -8.78 -4.07
CA SER A 47 -16.28 -7.44 -4.11
C SER A 47 -16.54 -6.97 -5.54
N LEU A 48 -17.73 -6.43 -5.78
CA LEU A 48 -18.14 -5.93 -7.09
C LEU A 48 -17.58 -4.54 -7.40
N SER A 49 -17.08 -3.83 -6.38
CA SER A 49 -16.49 -2.51 -6.49
C SER A 49 -15.26 -2.42 -5.60
N GLY A 50 -14.23 -1.75 -6.11
CA GLY A 50 -13.01 -1.41 -5.40
C GLY A 50 -12.58 0.00 -5.75
N VAL A 51 -12.01 0.68 -4.76
CA VAL A 51 -11.40 2.00 -4.88
C VAL A 51 -9.97 1.90 -4.37
N ALA A 52 -9.05 2.63 -4.98
CA ALA A 52 -7.71 2.79 -4.41
C ALA A 52 -7.24 4.22 -4.61
N THR A 53 -6.38 4.65 -3.69
CA THR A 53 -5.96 6.03 -3.55
C THR A 53 -4.44 6.11 -3.41
N ILE A 54 -3.85 7.12 -4.04
CA ILE A 54 -2.45 7.51 -3.83
C ILE A 54 -2.45 8.85 -3.11
N ILE A 55 -1.74 8.93 -1.99
CA ILE A 55 -1.68 10.10 -1.11
C ILE A 55 -0.22 10.54 -0.98
N GLY A 56 0.05 11.83 -1.11
CA GLY A 56 1.38 12.39 -0.88
C GLY A 56 1.77 12.32 0.60
N VAL A 57 2.98 11.83 0.90
CA VAL A 57 3.42 11.62 2.29
C VAL A 57 3.59 12.95 3.05
N LYS A 58 4.08 14.00 2.39
CA LYS A 58 4.37 15.27 3.07
C LYS A 58 3.12 16.12 3.25
N SER A 59 2.29 16.21 2.21
CA SER A 59 1.04 17.00 2.20
C SER A 59 -0.12 16.29 2.89
N GLY A 60 -0.12 14.96 2.91
CA GLY A 60 -1.27 14.15 3.34
C GLY A 60 -2.47 14.25 2.40
N LYS A 61 -2.30 14.81 1.18
CA LYS A 61 -3.38 15.07 0.23
C LYS A 61 -3.45 13.99 -0.84
N VAL A 62 -4.67 13.77 -1.35
CA VAL A 62 -4.94 12.80 -2.42
C VAL A 62 -4.36 13.30 -3.75
N LEU A 63 -3.49 12.48 -4.34
CA LEU A 63 -2.87 12.71 -5.64
C LEU A 63 -3.57 11.92 -6.76
N TYR A 64 -4.12 10.76 -6.42
CA TYR A 64 -4.85 9.92 -7.36
C TYR A 64 -5.96 9.15 -6.66
N LEU A 65 -7.08 8.98 -7.35
CA LEU A 65 -8.21 8.16 -6.93
C LEU A 65 -8.74 7.42 -8.15
N GLY A 66 -8.78 6.09 -8.08
CA GLY A 66 -9.41 5.28 -9.12
C GLY A 66 -10.45 4.34 -8.57
N VAL A 67 -11.47 4.07 -9.38
CA VAL A 67 -12.59 3.20 -9.03
C VAL A 67 -12.77 2.14 -10.11
N LYS A 68 -12.81 0.87 -9.70
CA LYS A 68 -13.09 -0.27 -10.57
C LYS A 68 -14.38 -0.97 -10.15
N ASN A 69 -15.33 -1.07 -11.07
CA ASN A 69 -16.64 -1.70 -10.85
C ASN A 69 -16.88 -2.84 -11.84
N ARG A 70 -17.31 -3.98 -11.30
CA ARG A 70 -17.77 -5.17 -12.04
C ARG A 70 -19.27 -5.21 -12.23
N TYR A 71 -20.00 -4.35 -11.54
CA TYR A 71 -21.46 -4.39 -11.47
C TYR A 71 -22.07 -3.07 -11.93
N CYS A 72 -23.15 -3.17 -12.69
CA CYS A 72 -24.06 -2.08 -13.01
C CYS A 72 -25.48 -2.62 -12.92
N CYS A 73 -26.33 -1.98 -12.11
CA CYS A 73 -27.70 -2.45 -11.88
C CYS A 73 -28.56 -2.40 -13.15
N VAL A 74 -28.36 -1.41 -14.02
CA VAL A 74 -29.11 -1.28 -15.28
C VAL A 74 -28.71 -2.40 -16.25
N CYS A 75 -27.41 -2.65 -16.41
CA CYS A 75 -26.92 -3.77 -17.23
C CYS A 75 -27.40 -5.12 -16.68
N GLN A 76 -27.31 -5.33 -15.37
CA GLN A 76 -27.70 -6.60 -14.76
C GLN A 76 -29.19 -6.89 -14.95
N ARG A 77 -30.05 -5.87 -14.81
CA ARG A 77 -31.50 -6.05 -15.00
C ARG A 77 -31.84 -6.40 -16.43
N ALA A 78 -31.21 -5.75 -17.40
CA ALA A 78 -31.43 -6.04 -18.82
C ALA A 78 -30.94 -7.44 -19.18
N GLU A 79 -29.75 -7.84 -18.70
CA GLU A 79 -29.21 -9.19 -18.85
C GLU A 79 -30.17 -10.26 -18.27
N ASN A 80 -30.69 -10.04 -17.07
CA ASN A 80 -31.64 -10.95 -16.44
C ASN A 80 -32.97 -11.08 -17.21
N ARG A 81 -33.32 -10.10 -18.06
CA ARG A 81 -34.54 -10.09 -18.89
C ARG A 81 -34.27 -10.51 -20.34
N GLY A 82 -33.02 -10.73 -20.74
CA GLY A 82 -32.65 -10.95 -22.13
C GLY A 82 -32.83 -9.71 -23.02
N GLU A 83 -32.86 -8.52 -22.42
CA GLU A 83 -33.09 -7.25 -23.09
C GLU A 83 -31.79 -6.47 -23.29
N VAL A 84 -31.81 -5.53 -24.23
CA VAL A 84 -30.72 -4.56 -24.38
C VAL A 84 -30.82 -3.51 -23.25
N PRO A 85 -29.72 -3.20 -22.53
CA PRO A 85 -29.74 -2.17 -21.51
C PRO A 85 -30.21 -0.82 -22.06
N VAL A 86 -31.14 -0.18 -21.36
CA VAL A 86 -31.51 1.21 -21.63
C VAL A 86 -30.26 2.11 -21.59
N LYS A 87 -30.23 3.14 -22.42
CA LYS A 87 -29.10 4.08 -22.49
C LYS A 87 -28.87 4.72 -21.12
N HIS A 88 -27.68 4.53 -20.55
CA HIS A 88 -27.30 5.07 -19.25
C HIS A 88 -25.77 5.26 -19.17
N THR A 89 -25.32 6.03 -18.18
CA THR A 89 -23.89 6.13 -17.85
C THR A 89 -23.46 4.88 -17.09
N CYS A 90 -22.78 3.97 -17.80
CA CYS A 90 -22.33 2.72 -17.21
C CYS A 90 -20.94 2.87 -16.59
N TYR A 91 -20.84 2.65 -15.27
CA TYR A 91 -19.56 2.67 -14.56
C TYR A 91 -18.90 1.29 -14.46
N LYS A 92 -19.45 0.25 -15.11
CA LYS A 92 -18.87 -1.10 -15.17
C LYS A 92 -17.64 -1.08 -16.07
N ASN A 93 -16.47 -0.96 -15.46
CA ASN A 93 -15.17 -0.79 -16.12
C ASN A 93 -14.16 -1.88 -15.73
N TRP A 94 -14.60 -2.94 -15.04
CA TRP A 94 -13.74 -4.01 -14.56
C TRP A 94 -14.27 -5.41 -14.89
N LYS A 95 -13.38 -6.29 -15.35
CA LYS A 95 -13.71 -7.67 -15.74
C LYS A 95 -12.90 -8.74 -14.98
N LEU A 96 -11.79 -8.37 -14.36
CA LEU A 96 -10.89 -9.29 -13.65
C LEU A 96 -11.34 -9.52 -12.19
N SER A 97 -10.50 -10.22 -11.41
CA SER A 97 -10.74 -10.48 -9.99
C SER A 97 -10.85 -9.18 -9.17
N SER A 98 -11.54 -9.24 -8.04
CA SER A 98 -11.66 -8.11 -7.12
C SER A 98 -10.31 -7.76 -6.48
N THR A 99 -9.45 -8.75 -6.25
CA THR A 99 -8.10 -8.56 -5.72
C THR A 99 -7.18 -7.79 -6.68
N ALA A 100 -7.41 -7.89 -7.99
CA ALA A 100 -6.61 -7.19 -8.99
C ALA A 100 -7.00 -5.71 -9.17
N MET A 101 -8.11 -5.26 -8.58
CA MET A 101 -8.59 -3.88 -8.72
C MET A 101 -7.59 -2.88 -8.16
N GLU A 102 -7.14 -3.07 -6.92
CA GLU A 102 -6.21 -2.17 -6.26
C GLU A 102 -4.89 -2.07 -7.04
N ALA A 103 -4.26 -3.22 -7.31
CA ALA A 103 -2.99 -3.26 -8.04
C ALA A 103 -3.06 -2.55 -9.39
N THR A 104 -4.18 -2.67 -10.11
CA THR A 104 -4.36 -1.94 -11.38
C THR A 104 -4.61 -0.46 -11.17
N ILE A 105 -5.46 -0.06 -10.23
CA ILE A 105 -5.73 1.36 -9.95
C ILE A 105 -4.43 2.07 -9.55
N ILE A 106 -3.63 1.45 -8.67
CA ILE A 106 -2.36 2.04 -8.24
C ILE A 106 -1.38 2.11 -9.41
N ALA A 107 -1.21 1.05 -10.20
CA ALA A 107 -0.32 1.09 -11.37
C ALA A 107 -0.75 2.18 -12.38
N GLU A 108 -2.05 2.36 -12.63
CA GLU A 108 -2.59 3.45 -13.45
C GLU A 108 -2.19 4.81 -12.88
N GLY A 109 -2.37 5.03 -11.58
CA GLY A 109 -2.00 6.27 -10.90
C GLY A 109 -0.50 6.59 -10.95
N PHE A 110 0.36 5.57 -10.92
CA PHE A 110 1.80 5.74 -11.12
C PHE A 110 2.13 6.11 -12.57
N CYS A 111 1.49 5.47 -13.56
CA CYS A 111 1.76 5.72 -14.98
C CYS A 111 1.32 7.12 -15.43
N CYS A 112 0.26 7.68 -14.85
CA CYS A 112 -0.21 9.02 -15.20
C CYS A 112 0.35 10.13 -14.29
N SER A 113 1.23 9.84 -13.32
CA SER A 113 1.69 10.84 -12.35
C SER A 113 2.47 11.98 -12.99
N LEU A 114 3.25 11.68 -14.03
CA LEU A 114 4.02 12.67 -14.80
C LEU A 114 3.09 13.61 -15.57
N GLU A 115 2.09 13.07 -16.27
CA GLU A 115 1.12 13.87 -17.01
C GLU A 115 0.25 14.72 -16.08
N MET A 116 -0.24 14.13 -14.99
CA MET A 116 -1.17 14.80 -14.09
C MET A 116 -0.51 15.87 -13.21
N HIS A 117 0.71 15.61 -12.74
CA HIS A 117 1.34 16.40 -11.67
C HIS A 117 2.80 16.77 -11.94
N ASN A 118 3.43 16.24 -12.98
CA ASN A 118 4.87 16.30 -13.21
C ASN A 118 5.68 15.77 -12.00
N LEU A 119 5.25 14.63 -11.45
CA LEU A 119 5.85 14.01 -10.26
C LEU A 119 6.30 12.57 -10.54
N ILE A 120 7.44 12.20 -9.96
CA ILE A 120 7.92 10.81 -9.86
C ILE A 120 7.59 10.26 -8.47
N TYR A 121 6.82 9.19 -8.41
CA TYR A 121 6.55 8.46 -7.17
C TYR A 121 7.68 7.47 -6.90
N SER A 122 8.79 7.98 -6.36
CA SER A 122 10.02 7.22 -6.13
C SER A 122 9.89 6.13 -5.05
N LYS A 123 9.03 6.34 -4.04
CA LYS A 123 8.83 5.42 -2.92
C LYS A 123 7.34 5.20 -2.68
N MET A 124 6.94 3.94 -2.61
CA MET A 124 5.58 3.50 -2.30
C MET A 124 5.55 2.95 -0.87
N ILE A 125 4.79 3.58 0.01
CA ILE A 125 4.44 3.07 1.34
C ILE A 125 3.11 2.34 1.21
N ALA A 126 3.12 1.04 1.47
CA ALA A 126 1.95 0.20 1.25
C ALA A 126 1.87 -0.92 2.28
N ASP A 127 0.77 -1.66 2.25
CA ASP A 127 0.68 -2.91 3.00
C ASP A 127 1.65 -3.98 2.45
N GLY A 128 1.68 -5.11 3.15
CA GLY A 128 2.54 -6.23 2.80
C GLY A 128 2.13 -7.00 1.55
N ASP A 129 1.13 -6.56 0.78
CA ASP A 129 0.77 -7.25 -0.44
C ASP A 129 1.83 -7.02 -1.53
N SER A 130 2.14 -8.09 -2.26
CA SER A 130 3.16 -8.07 -3.31
C SER A 130 2.59 -7.71 -4.67
N SER A 131 1.26 -7.83 -4.83
CA SER A 131 0.59 -7.69 -6.13
C SER A 131 0.69 -6.28 -6.69
N CYS A 132 0.46 -5.25 -5.87
CA CYS A 132 0.55 -3.84 -6.26
C CYS A 132 1.97 -3.47 -6.69
N PHE A 133 2.97 -3.81 -5.86
CA PHE A 133 4.36 -3.47 -6.15
C PHE A 133 4.88 -4.16 -7.40
N LYS A 134 4.56 -5.45 -7.59
CA LYS A 134 4.93 -6.18 -8.81
C LYS A 134 4.35 -5.49 -10.05
N LYS A 135 3.08 -5.07 -9.99
CA LYS A 135 2.42 -4.44 -11.14
C LYS A 135 3.02 -3.08 -11.51
N ILE A 136 3.48 -2.32 -10.52
CA ILE A 136 4.23 -1.07 -10.74
C ILE A 136 5.58 -1.35 -11.41
N LEU A 137 6.31 -2.37 -10.96
CA LEU A 137 7.59 -2.75 -11.58
C LEU A 137 7.40 -3.22 -13.02
N ASP A 138 6.37 -4.01 -13.28
CA ASP A 138 6.04 -4.52 -14.62
C ASP A 138 5.60 -3.37 -15.56
N SER A 139 4.94 -2.33 -15.03
CA SER A 139 4.50 -1.18 -15.84
C SER A 139 5.59 -0.14 -16.12
N ARG A 140 6.72 -0.17 -15.40
CA ARG A 140 7.87 0.74 -15.56
C ARG A 140 7.45 2.20 -15.79
N PRO A 141 6.77 2.84 -14.80
CA PRO A 141 6.19 4.16 -14.99
C PRO A 141 7.23 5.27 -15.22
N TYR A 142 8.49 5.05 -14.85
CA TYR A 142 9.56 6.04 -14.91
C TYR A 142 10.82 5.44 -15.54
N GLU A 143 11.47 6.20 -16.42
CA GLU A 143 12.74 5.80 -17.05
C GLU A 143 13.95 6.02 -16.12
N THR A 144 13.89 7.09 -15.32
CA THR A 144 15.00 7.55 -14.47
C THR A 144 15.00 6.93 -13.07
N CYS A 145 13.94 6.21 -12.68
CA CYS A 145 13.76 5.74 -11.32
C CYS A 145 13.05 4.37 -11.26
N VAL A 146 13.62 3.46 -10.48
CA VAL A 146 12.94 2.24 -10.05
C VAL A 146 12.25 2.51 -8.71
N VAL A 147 10.93 2.31 -8.66
CA VAL A 147 10.12 2.54 -7.45
C VAL A 147 10.59 1.63 -6.32
N GLN A 148 10.79 2.21 -5.14
CA GLN A 148 11.14 1.46 -3.93
C GLN A 148 9.88 1.20 -3.09
N LYS A 149 9.75 -0.02 -2.56
CA LYS A 149 8.69 -0.36 -1.61
C LYS A 149 9.15 -0.10 -0.17
N ILE A 150 8.28 0.52 0.62
CA ILE A 150 8.40 0.63 2.07
C ILE A 150 7.18 -0.05 2.69
N GLU A 151 7.44 -1.02 3.57
CA GLU A 151 6.41 -1.76 4.26
C GLU A 151 5.75 -0.93 5.36
N CYS A 152 4.42 -1.01 5.45
CA CYS A 152 3.65 -0.37 6.51
C CYS A 152 4.02 -0.98 7.88
N THR A 153 4.54 -0.15 8.80
CA THR A 153 4.93 -0.56 10.15
C THR A 153 3.82 -1.29 10.90
N ASN A 154 2.56 -0.87 10.74
CA ASN A 154 1.43 -1.53 11.39
C ASN A 154 1.22 -2.95 10.89
N HIS A 155 1.35 -3.17 9.58
CA HIS A 155 1.26 -4.48 8.97
C HIS A 155 2.47 -5.35 9.35
N LEU A 156 3.67 -4.79 9.33
CA LEU A 156 4.90 -5.47 9.75
C LEU A 156 4.80 -5.99 11.19
N LEU A 157 4.41 -5.13 12.14
CA LEU A 157 4.26 -5.52 13.55
C LEU A 157 3.13 -6.52 13.78
N ARG A 158 2.04 -6.44 13.00
CA ARG A 158 0.94 -7.43 13.06
C ARG A 158 1.38 -8.79 12.53
N ASN A 159 2.16 -8.80 11.45
CA ASN A 159 2.72 -10.02 10.88
C ASN A 159 3.73 -10.66 11.85
N TYR A 160 4.61 -9.85 12.45
CA TYR A 160 5.52 -10.30 13.51
C TYR A 160 4.77 -10.99 14.66
N SER A 161 3.75 -10.34 15.23
CA SER A 161 2.95 -10.93 16.31
C SER A 161 2.20 -12.20 15.88
N SER A 162 1.74 -12.26 14.63
CA SER A 162 1.06 -13.44 14.08
C SER A 162 2.04 -14.61 13.97
N LYS A 163 3.26 -14.38 13.50
CA LYS A 163 4.32 -15.39 13.40
C LYS A 163 4.77 -15.90 14.77
N LEU A 164 4.92 -15.01 15.77
CA LEU A 164 5.18 -15.45 17.15
C LEU A 164 4.08 -16.35 17.69
N ARG A 165 2.81 -16.04 17.37
CA ARG A 165 1.67 -16.87 17.77
C ARG A 165 1.71 -18.25 17.10
N GLU A 166 2.03 -18.32 15.80
CA GLU A 166 2.22 -19.59 15.09
C GLU A 166 3.32 -20.44 15.74
N ILE A 167 4.48 -19.83 16.05
CA ILE A 167 5.59 -20.51 16.72
C ILE A 167 5.18 -21.05 18.10
N SER A 168 4.42 -20.27 18.88
CA SER A 168 3.93 -20.70 20.19
C SER A 168 2.98 -21.90 20.14
N GLN A 169 2.43 -22.22 18.96
CA GLN A 169 1.51 -23.33 18.73
C GLN A 169 2.18 -24.49 17.97
N THR A 170 3.43 -24.34 17.52
CA THR A 170 4.13 -25.32 16.69
C THR A 170 4.49 -26.58 17.48
N LYS A 171 4.12 -27.75 16.95
CA LYS A 171 4.48 -29.05 17.55
C LYS A 171 5.99 -29.31 17.37
N GLY A 172 6.63 -29.94 18.35
CA GLY A 172 8.08 -30.22 18.34
C GLY A 172 8.95 -29.20 19.06
N VAL A 173 8.39 -28.06 19.50
CA VAL A 173 9.08 -27.10 20.38
C VAL A 173 8.73 -27.38 21.84
N PRO A 174 9.70 -27.38 22.78
CA PRO A 174 9.46 -27.59 24.21
C PRO A 174 8.34 -26.68 24.75
N GLY A 175 7.41 -27.25 25.51
CA GLY A 175 6.21 -26.54 25.99
C GLY A 175 6.52 -25.29 26.82
N ALA A 176 7.59 -25.33 27.61
CA ALA A 176 8.06 -24.17 28.39
C ALA A 176 8.42 -22.98 27.49
N VAL A 177 9.15 -23.21 26.39
CA VAL A 177 9.54 -22.18 25.43
C VAL A 177 8.30 -21.60 24.73
N ARG A 178 7.35 -22.47 24.34
CA ARG A 178 6.08 -22.05 23.73
C ARG A 178 5.26 -21.15 24.65
N ASN A 179 5.17 -21.48 25.94
CA ASN A 179 4.46 -20.67 26.93
C ASN A 179 5.13 -19.31 27.15
N VAL A 180 6.47 -19.27 27.20
CA VAL A 180 7.21 -18.01 27.29
C VAL A 180 6.92 -17.11 26.09
N ILE A 181 6.98 -17.64 24.87
CA ILE A 181 6.68 -16.86 23.66
C ILE A 181 5.23 -16.37 23.68
N ALA A 182 4.26 -17.27 23.94
CA ALA A 182 2.83 -16.94 23.97
C ALA A 182 2.51 -15.79 24.93
N ASN A 183 3.09 -15.81 26.12
CA ASN A 183 2.86 -14.80 27.15
C ASN A 183 3.58 -13.48 26.88
N ASN A 184 4.59 -13.45 26.01
CA ASN A 184 5.42 -12.28 25.76
C ASN A 184 5.26 -11.64 24.37
N ILE A 185 4.34 -12.11 23.52
CA ILE A 185 4.16 -11.58 22.14
C ILE A 185 4.04 -10.04 22.11
N LEU A 186 3.17 -9.49 22.96
CA LEU A 186 2.96 -8.04 23.02
C LEU A 186 4.19 -7.31 23.58
N ARG A 187 4.92 -7.94 24.51
CA ARG A 187 6.17 -7.40 25.04
C ARG A 187 7.25 -7.34 23.96
N CYS A 188 7.40 -8.39 23.15
CA CYS A 188 8.31 -8.40 22.00
C CYS A 188 7.96 -7.29 21.00
N ARG A 189 6.67 -7.14 20.65
CA ARG A 189 6.22 -6.03 19.79
C ARG A 189 6.56 -4.66 20.38
N SER A 190 6.33 -4.47 21.69
CA SER A 190 6.65 -3.22 22.38
C SER A 190 8.14 -2.95 22.47
N ALA A 191 8.98 -3.99 22.61
CA ALA A 191 10.43 -3.85 22.60
C ALA A 191 10.91 -3.27 21.26
N ILE A 192 10.41 -3.79 20.14
CA ILE A 192 10.72 -3.27 18.79
C ILE A 192 10.30 -1.81 18.67
N THR A 193 9.06 -1.45 19.05
CA THR A 193 8.60 -0.06 18.92
C THR A 193 9.39 0.89 19.82
N LYS A 194 9.80 0.45 21.01
CA LYS A 194 10.65 1.23 21.93
C LYS A 194 12.07 1.39 21.40
N ALA A 195 12.67 0.34 20.84
CA ALA A 195 13.96 0.42 20.18
C ALA A 195 13.92 1.44 19.01
N VAL A 196 12.90 1.36 18.15
CA VAL A 196 12.69 2.35 17.08
C VAL A 196 12.57 3.78 17.62
N GLN A 197 11.81 3.99 18.69
CA GLN A 197 11.66 5.32 19.32
C GLN A 197 13.01 5.83 19.86
N HIS A 198 13.79 4.97 20.50
CA HIS A 198 15.11 5.30 21.02
C HIS A 198 16.08 5.66 19.89
N ARG A 199 16.21 4.81 18.86
CA ARG A 199 17.10 5.07 17.71
C ARG A 199 16.74 6.34 16.93
N LYS A 200 15.46 6.71 16.88
CA LYS A 200 15.03 7.93 16.18
C LYS A 200 15.60 9.22 16.79
N VAL A 201 15.72 9.28 18.12
CA VAL A 201 16.19 10.47 18.85
C VAL A 201 17.71 10.54 18.98
N GLU A 202 18.44 9.48 18.61
CA GLU A 202 19.90 9.50 18.61
C GLU A 202 20.43 10.54 17.60
N ASP A 203 21.49 11.23 17.98
CA ASP A 203 22.20 12.18 17.12
C ASP A 203 23.24 11.44 16.28
N CYS A 204 22.74 10.68 15.30
CA CYS A 204 23.55 9.93 14.36
C CYS A 204 22.85 9.87 13.00
N THR A 205 23.57 9.39 11.99
CA THR A 205 23.06 9.30 10.61
C THR A 205 21.90 8.31 10.52
N ASN A 206 21.03 8.46 9.53
CA ASN A 206 19.92 7.51 9.33
C ASN A 206 20.44 6.10 9.04
N GLU A 207 21.58 5.96 8.35
CA GLU A 207 22.24 4.68 8.11
C GLU A 207 22.63 4.00 9.42
N GLU A 208 23.27 4.74 10.35
CA GLU A 208 23.65 4.23 11.66
C GLU A 208 22.44 3.83 12.49
N LYS A 209 21.37 4.63 12.48
CA LYS A 209 20.09 4.30 13.14
C LYS A 209 19.54 2.97 12.65
N ILE A 210 19.55 2.73 11.34
CA ILE A 210 19.07 1.49 10.73
C ILE A 210 19.97 0.31 11.13
N ILE A 211 21.29 0.47 11.08
CA ILE A 211 22.25 -0.58 11.45
C ILE A 211 22.09 -0.95 12.93
N ASN A 212 21.97 0.03 13.81
CA ASN A 212 21.83 -0.19 15.24
C ASN A 212 20.47 -0.82 15.58
N LEU A 213 19.39 -0.38 14.93
CA LEU A 213 18.08 -1.01 15.10
C LEU A 213 18.10 -2.50 14.72
N LYS A 214 18.86 -2.89 13.69
CA LYS A 214 19.03 -4.31 13.33
C LYS A 214 19.76 -5.14 14.39
N LYS A 215 20.58 -4.50 15.24
CA LYS A 215 21.27 -5.18 16.35
C LYS A 215 20.37 -5.31 17.59
N ASP A 216 19.35 -4.48 17.72
CA ASP A 216 18.41 -4.50 18.85
C ASP A 216 17.35 -5.61 18.75
N VAL A 217 17.14 -6.19 17.56
CA VAL A 217 16.09 -7.16 17.22
C VAL A 217 16.69 -8.53 16.93
#